data_AF-A0A7Y5HFD1-F1
#
_entry.id   AF-A0A7Y5HFD1-F1
#
_cell.length_a   1.000
_cell.length_b   1.000
_cell.length_c   1.000
_cell.angle_alpha   90.00
_cell.angle_beta   90.00
_cell.angle_gamma   90.00
#
_symmetry.space_group_name_H-M   'P 1'
#
loop_
_entity.id
_entity.type
_entity.pdbx_description
1 polymer ?
#
loop_
_entity_poly.entity_id
_entity_poly.type
_entity_poly.pdbx_seq_one_letter_code
_entity_poly.pdbx_strand_id
1 'polypeptide(L)'
;VADRVRERRVLAAAARALEDGALELEVRTEAGAYIKEMISGDGGRTTPSAASILGRPCACAALDVLEVEMEDPGPPLGRPIHP
;
A
#
# COMPACT_ATOMS: atom_id res chain seq x y z
N VAL A 1 15.14 12.09 21.08
CA VAL A 1 14.42 11.93 19.80
C VAL A 1 14.50 10.46 19.44
N ALA A 2 13.38 9.75 19.43
CA ALA A 2 13.35 8.31 19.17
C ALA A 2 12.69 8.06 17.81
N ASP A 3 13.51 7.87 16.79
CA ASP A 3 13.09 7.35 15.49
C ASP A 3 12.73 5.86 15.68
N ARG A 4 11.47 5.60 16.05
CA ARG A 4 10.95 4.23 16.13
C ARG A 4 10.54 3.81 14.73
N VAL A 5 11.41 3.06 14.06
CA VAL A 5 11.03 2.28 12.89
C VAL A 5 9.94 1.30 13.34
N ARG A 6 8.71 1.53 12.90
CA ARG A 6 7.58 0.63 13.17
C ARG A 6 7.35 -0.18 11.91
N GLU A 7 7.54 -1.48 11.99
CA GLU A 7 7.13 -2.37 10.93
C GLU A 7 5.60 -2.29 10.80
N ARG A 8 5.14 -2.11 9.56
CA ARG A 8 3.72 -2.06 9.19
C ARG A 8 3.53 -3.09 8.11
N ARG A 9 2.59 -4.01 8.32
CA ARG A 9 2.37 -5.07 7.37
C ARG A 9 1.35 -4.66 6.31
N VAL A 10 1.75 -4.81 5.05
CA VAL A 10 0.82 -4.91 3.93
C VAL A 10 0.35 -6.36 3.88
N LEU A 11 -0.95 -6.57 4.06
CA LEU A 11 -1.59 -7.88 4.06
C LEU A 11 -1.83 -8.36 2.62
N ALA A 12 -2.26 -7.46 1.76
CA ALA A 12 -2.44 -7.70 0.34
C ALA A 12 -2.24 -6.39 -0.43
N ALA A 13 -1.73 -6.49 -1.67
CA ALA A 13 -1.67 -5.38 -2.59
C ALA A 13 -1.98 -5.87 -4.00
N ALA A 14 -2.82 -5.13 -4.72
CA ALA A 14 -3.07 -5.30 -6.14
C ALA A 14 -2.70 -4.00 -6.85
N ALA A 15 -2.09 -4.13 -8.03
CA ALA A 15 -1.64 -3.00 -8.81
C ALA A 15 -2.19 -3.11 -10.24
N ARG A 16 -2.68 -2.00 -10.76
CA ARG A 16 -3.13 -1.88 -12.14
C ARG A 16 -2.48 -0.66 -12.78
N ALA A 17 -1.78 -0.89 -13.89
CA ALA A 17 -1.27 0.20 -14.71
C ALA A 17 -2.44 0.96 -15.37
N LEU A 18 -2.37 2.27 -15.30
CA LEU A 18 -3.28 3.19 -15.99
C LEU A 18 -2.54 3.87 -17.16
N GLU A 19 -3.25 4.70 -17.90
CA GLU A 19 -2.66 5.54 -18.94
C GLU A 19 -1.78 6.64 -18.31
N ASP A 20 -0.98 7.32 -19.13
CA ASP A 20 -0.11 8.44 -18.73
C ASP A 20 0.92 8.11 -17.62
N GLY A 21 1.25 6.83 -17.45
CA GLY A 21 2.20 6.38 -16.43
C GLY A 21 1.64 6.45 -15.00
N ALA A 22 0.32 6.54 -14.85
CA ALA A 22 -0.34 6.41 -13.57
C ALA A 22 -0.47 4.93 -13.16
N LEU A 23 -0.58 4.71 -11.84
CA LEU A 23 -0.74 3.39 -11.25
C LEU A 23 -1.86 3.46 -10.22
N GLU A 24 -2.83 2.56 -10.34
CA GLU A 24 -3.83 2.32 -9.32
C GLU A 24 -3.32 1.22 -8.39
N LEU A 25 -3.39 1.47 -7.08
CA LEU A 25 -2.92 0.56 -6.05
C LEU A 25 -4.03 0.35 -5.03
N GLU A 26 -4.53 -0.88 -4.95
CA GLU A 26 -5.41 -1.32 -3.89
C GLU A 26 -4.58 -2.05 -2.84
N VAL A 27 -4.60 -1.56 -1.60
CA VAL A 27 -3.72 -2.05 -0.55
C VAL A 27 -4.52 -2.30 0.71
N ARG A 28 -4.44 -3.52 1.23
CA ARG A 28 -4.95 -3.89 2.54
C ARG A 28 -3.79 -3.92 3.53
N THR A 29 -3.88 -3.13 4.59
CA THR A 29 -2.81 -2.99 5.58
C THR A 29 -3.34 -3.11 7.00
N GLU A 30 -2.45 -3.38 7.93
CA GLU A 30 -2.74 -3.17 9.35
C GLU A 30 -3.00 -1.69 9.67
N ALA A 31 -3.66 -1.44 10.79
CA ALA A 31 -3.98 -0.10 11.25
C ALA A 31 -2.72 0.78 11.40
N GLY A 32 -2.84 2.04 10.94
CA GLY A 32 -1.78 3.03 11.06
C GLY A 32 -0.63 2.88 10.07
N ALA A 33 -0.86 2.23 8.92
CA ALA A 33 0.05 2.29 7.78
C ALA A 33 0.00 3.67 7.09
N TYR A 34 1.16 4.15 6.66
CA TYR A 34 1.29 5.44 5.99
C TYR A 34 1.38 5.23 4.48
N ILE A 35 0.23 5.17 3.80
CA ILE A 35 0.17 4.85 2.37
C ILE A 35 0.98 5.84 1.52
N LYS A 36 0.93 7.14 1.81
CA LYS A 36 1.69 8.16 1.05
C LYS A 36 3.21 7.96 1.14
N GLU A 37 3.71 7.51 2.28
CA GLU A 37 5.12 7.20 2.50
C GLU A 37 5.50 5.88 1.80
N MET A 38 4.63 4.87 1.86
CA MET A 38 4.79 3.63 1.10
C MET A 38 4.83 3.87 -0.41
N ILE A 39 4.13 4.88 -0.95
CA ILE A 39 4.22 5.26 -2.36
C ILE A 39 5.54 6.00 -2.66
N SER A 40 5.80 7.08 -1.92
CA SER A 40 6.93 7.99 -2.21
C SER A 40 8.29 7.45 -1.78
N GLY A 41 8.33 6.49 -0.88
CA GLY A 41 9.53 6.02 -0.21
C GLY A 41 10.04 6.97 0.88
N ASP A 42 9.38 8.13 1.07
CA ASP A 42 9.70 9.10 2.11
C ASP A 42 11.21 9.43 2.21
N GLY A 43 11.81 9.72 1.05
CA GLY A 43 13.25 9.99 0.93
C GLY A 43 14.17 8.80 1.20
N GLY A 44 13.64 7.57 1.14
CA GLY A 44 14.37 6.33 1.42
C GLY A 44 14.12 5.75 2.81
N ARG A 45 13.27 6.38 3.64
CA ARG A 45 12.94 5.90 4.99
C ARG A 45 11.94 4.73 5.00
N THR A 46 11.18 4.56 3.92
CA THR A 46 10.20 3.45 3.79
C THR A 46 10.64 2.46 2.72
N THR A 47 10.85 1.19 3.11
CA THR A 47 11.25 0.11 2.21
C THR A 47 10.51 -1.19 2.55
N PRO A 48 9.95 -1.91 1.56
CA PRO A 48 9.85 -1.51 0.16
C PRO A 48 8.82 -0.39 -0.04
N SER A 49 9.05 0.46 -1.04
CA SER A 49 8.11 1.50 -1.50
C SER A 49 7.86 1.41 -3.00
N ALA A 50 6.73 1.94 -3.49
CA ALA A 50 6.43 1.96 -4.92
C ALA A 50 7.54 2.65 -5.72
N ALA A 51 8.06 3.78 -5.20
CA ALA A 51 9.19 4.48 -5.81
C ALA A 51 10.46 3.61 -5.91
N SER A 52 10.79 2.87 -4.84
CA SER A 52 11.96 1.96 -4.84
C SER A 52 11.77 0.76 -5.78
N ILE A 53 10.55 0.21 -5.86
CA ILE A 53 10.24 -0.94 -6.71
C ILE A 53 10.27 -0.55 -8.19
N LEU A 54 9.70 0.61 -8.52
CA LEU A 54 9.64 1.13 -9.89
C LEU A 54 10.93 1.85 -10.32
N GLY A 55 11.85 2.09 -9.40
CA GLY A 55 13.12 2.78 -9.66
C GLY A 55 12.97 4.25 -10.07
N ARG A 56 11.84 4.89 -9.74
CA ARG A 56 11.50 6.26 -10.14
C ARG A 56 10.74 6.97 -9.01
N PRO A 57 10.81 8.31 -8.91
CA PRO A 57 9.98 9.04 -7.95
C PRO A 57 8.50 8.79 -8.19
N CYS A 58 7.76 8.45 -7.13
CA CYS A 58 6.31 8.29 -7.17
C CYS A 58 5.64 9.25 -6.19
N ALA A 59 4.49 9.78 -6.56
CA ALA A 59 3.66 10.60 -5.70
C ALA A 59 2.22 10.07 -5.71
N CYS A 60 1.57 10.10 -4.55
CA CYS A 60 0.16 9.74 -4.43
C CYS A 60 -0.69 10.90 -4.97
N ALA A 61 -1.32 10.70 -6.12
CA ALA A 61 -2.22 11.69 -6.73
C ALA A 61 -3.58 11.76 -6.02
N ALA A 62 -4.13 10.59 -5.66
CA ALA A 62 -5.36 10.45 -4.90
C ALA A 62 -5.24 9.27 -3.93
N LEU A 63 -5.92 9.36 -2.79
CA LEU A 63 -6.02 8.32 -1.79
C LEU A 63 -7.43 8.31 -1.23
N ASP A 64 -8.06 7.14 -1.26
CA ASP A 64 -9.36 6.90 -0.65
C ASP A 64 -9.31 5.64 0.22
N VAL A 65 -10.17 5.58 1.23
CA VAL A 65 -10.30 4.43 2.12
C VAL A 65 -11.53 3.64 1.69
N LEU A 66 -11.30 2.48 1.08
CA LEU A 66 -12.39 1.62 0.59
C LEU A 66 -13.14 0.92 1.73
N GLU A 67 -12.42 0.47 2.76
CA GLU A 67 -12.98 -0.29 3.88
C GLU A 67 -12.14 -0.10 5.15
N VAL A 68 -12.80 -0.14 6.32
CA VAL A 68 -12.15 -0.13 7.64
C VAL A 68 -12.69 -1.32 8.44
N GLU A 69 -11.85 -2.33 8.62
CA GLU A 69 -12.18 -3.52 9.41
C GLU A 69 -11.88 -3.27 10.89
N MET A 70 -12.88 -3.46 11.75
CA MET A 70 -12.77 -3.30 13.21
C MET A 70 -12.66 -4.64 13.95
N GLU A 71 -12.84 -5.75 13.25
CA GLU A 71 -12.81 -7.12 13.78
C GLU A 71 -11.63 -7.88 13.16
N ASP A 72 -11.05 -8.84 13.89
CA ASP A 72 -9.91 -9.66 13.43
C ASP A 72 -10.24 -10.29 12.07
N PRO A 73 -9.41 -10.10 11.03
CA PRO A 73 -9.67 -10.67 9.73
C PRO A 73 -9.62 -12.19 9.87
N GLY A 74 -10.79 -12.81 9.92
CA GLY A 74 -10.93 -14.25 9.77
C GLY A 74 -10.13 -14.75 8.56
N PRO A 75 -9.93 -16.07 8.42
CA PRO A 75 -9.03 -16.63 7.41
C PRO A 75 -9.32 -16.07 6.01
N PRO A 76 -8.28 -15.83 5.19
CA PRO A 76 -8.42 -15.13 3.92
C PRO A 76 -9.52 -15.76 3.09
N LEU A 77 -10.49 -14.94 2.66
CA LEU A 77 -11.57 -15.38 1.79
C LEU A 77 -10.95 -15.76 0.44
N GLY A 78 -10.71 -17.06 0.27
CA GLY A 78 -10.47 -17.66 -1.04
C GLY A 78 -11.72 -17.42 -1.88
N ARG A 79 -11.70 -16.38 -2.73
CA ARG A 79 -12.72 -16.24 -3.77
C ARG A 79 -12.26 -17.04 -4.99
N PRO A 80 -13.05 -18.00 -5.48
CA PRO A 80 -12.84 -18.51 -6.82
C PRO A 80 -13.15 -17.39 -7.81
N ILE A 81 -12.19 -17.14 -8.71
CA ILE A 81 -12.41 -16.46 -9.98
C ILE A 81 -13.45 -17.27 -10.76
N HIS A 82 -14.70 -16.81 -10.75
CA HIS A 82 -15.74 -17.33 -11.63
C HIS A 82 -15.47 -16.86 -13.07
N PRO A 83 -15.59 -17.74 -14.10
CA PRO A 83 -16.00 -17.30 -15.43
C PRO A 83 -17.49 -16.95 -15.47
#